data_AF-A0A387HQ38-F1
#
_entry.id   AF-A0A387HQ38-F1
#
_cell.length_a   1.000
_cell.length_b   1.000
_cell.length_c   1.000
_cell.angle_alpha   90.00
_cell.angle_beta   90.00
_cell.angle_gamma   90.00
#
_symmetry.space_group_name_H-M   'P 1'
#
loop_
_entity.id
_entity.type
_entity.pdbx_description
1 polymer ?
#
loop_
_entity_poly.entity_id
_entity_poly.type
_entity_poly.pdbx_seq_one_letter_code
_entity_poly.pdbx_strand_id
1 'polypeptide(L)' 'MTDPRTYPQPAIELAGFVDDYLYGCTPAAGCGVCTALSAELSEARKAKQHGKAYDAAAEIRNHPHPSRGEP' A
#
# COMPACT_ATOMS: atom_id res chain seq x y z
N MET A 1 29.62 -19.89 -18.96
CA MET A 1 28.99 -18.56 -19.05
C MET A 1 27.56 -18.82 -19.53
N THR A 2 26.55 -18.60 -18.69
CA THR A 2 25.17 -19.00 -19.00
C THR A 2 24.53 -17.93 -19.87
N ASP A 3 24.04 -18.32 -21.04
CA ASP A 3 23.32 -17.43 -21.95
C ASP A 3 22.04 -16.93 -21.27
N PRO A 4 21.80 -15.60 -21.18
CA PRO A 4 20.61 -15.07 -20.53
C PRO A 4 19.36 -15.45 -21.31
N ARG A 5 18.38 -16.05 -20.62
CA ARG A 5 17.08 -16.40 -21.19
C ARG A 5 16.39 -15.14 -21.71
N THR A 6 16.18 -15.09 -23.03
CA THR A 6 15.39 -14.03 -23.67
C THR A 6 13.96 -14.53 -23.84
N TYR A 7 13.00 -13.79 -23.30
CA TYR A 7 11.59 -14.10 -23.46
C TYR A 7 11.08 -13.56 -24.80
N PRO A 8 10.22 -14.30 -25.52
CA PRO A 8 9.71 -13.88 -26.85
C PRO A 8 8.71 -12.72 -26.77
N GLN A 9 8.26 -12.37 -25.57
CA GLN A 9 7.25 -11.35 -25.30
C GLN A 9 7.92 -10.10 -24.69
N PRO A 10 7.46 -8.89 -25.06
CA PRO A 10 8.00 -7.65 -24.50
C PRO A 10 7.69 -7.56 -23.00
N ALA A 11 8.51 -6.79 -22.28
CA ALA A 11 8.26 -6.50 -20.87
C ALA A 11 6.91 -5.80 -20.69
N ILE A 12 6.13 -6.27 -19.71
CA ILE A 12 4.87 -5.62 -19.33
C ILE A 12 5.19 -4.57 -18.28
N GLU A 13 4.94 -3.31 -18.60
CA GLU A 13 5.09 -2.20 -17.67
C GLU A 13 3.88 -2.15 -16.72
N LEU A 14 4.08 -2.49 -15.45
CA LEU A 14 3.06 -2.44 -14.39
C LEU A 14 2.98 -1.04 -13.74
N ALA A 15 3.03 0.00 -14.57
CA ALA A 15 3.09 1.38 -14.10
C ALA A 15 1.89 1.72 -13.20
N GLY A 16 2.15 2.09 -11.95
CA GLY A 16 1.14 2.44 -10.96
C GLY A 16 0.42 1.26 -10.30
N PHE A 17 0.35 0.09 -10.94
CA PHE A 17 -0.27 -1.11 -10.35
C PHE A 17 0.48 -1.55 -9.08
N VAL A 18 1.81 -1.50 -9.10
CA VAL A 18 2.63 -1.87 -7.95
C VAL A 18 2.44 -0.89 -6.79
N ASP A 19 2.35 0.40 -7.08
CA ASP A 19 2.11 1.44 -6.07
C ASP A 19 0.71 1.33 -5.45
N ASP A 20 -0.31 1.06 -6.27
CA ASP A 20 -1.68 0.82 -5.81
C ASP A 20 -1.77 -0.46 -4.98
N TYR A 21 -1.13 -1.55 -5.42
CA TYR A 21 -1.10 -2.81 -4.66
C TYR A 21 -0.38 -2.68 -3.30
N LEU A 22 0.72 -1.92 -3.26
CA LEU A 22 1.54 -1.75 -2.06
C LEU A 22 0.94 -0.74 -1.08
N TYR A 23 0.48 0.41 -1.58
CA TYR A 23 0.08 1.55 -0.75
C TYR A 23 -1.42 1.87 -0.82
N GLY A 24 -2.16 1.24 -1.73
CA GLY A 24 -3.61 1.34 -1.85
C GLY A 24 -4.29 0.81 -0.59
N CYS A 25 -4.84 1.73 0.20
CA CYS A 25 -5.56 1.43 1.41
C CYS A 25 -6.74 2.41 1.55
N THR A 26 -7.86 1.90 2.07
CA THR A 26 -9.08 2.68 2.25
C THR A 26 -9.28 2.91 3.75
N PRO A 27 -8.91 4.08 4.29
CA PRO A 27 -9.12 4.37 5.70
C PRO A 27 -10.61 4.41 6.03
N ALA A 28 -11.02 3.81 7.16
CA ALA A 28 -12.42 3.87 7.56
C ALA A 28 -12.82 5.27 8.00
N ALA A 29 -14.01 5.70 7.56
CA ALA A 29 -14.57 6.98 7.92
C ALA A 29 -14.80 7.09 9.44
N GLY A 30 -14.24 8.14 10.05
CA GLY A 30 -14.37 8.39 11.48
C GLY A 30 -13.40 7.61 12.38
N CYS A 31 -12.50 6.78 11.81
CA CYS A 31 -11.40 6.21 12.60
C CYS A 31 -10.22 7.17 12.66
N GLY A 32 -9.93 7.68 13.86
CA GLY A 32 -8.78 8.56 14.10
C GLY A 32 -7.44 7.88 13.80
N VAL A 33 -7.34 6.57 14.03
CA VAL A 33 -6.13 5.79 13.75
C VAL A 33 -5.87 5.67 12.26
N CYS A 34 -6.88 5.30 11.46
CA CYS A 34 -6.71 5.23 10.00
C CYS A 34 -6.43 6.61 9.38
N THR A 35 -7.00 7.67 9.94
CA THR A 35 -6.72 9.04 9.50
C THR A 35 -5.27 9.42 9.78
N ALA A 36 -4.77 9.15 10.98
CA ALA A 36 -3.38 9.38 11.35
C ALA A 36 -2.41 8.57 10.48
N LEU A 37 -2.65 7.27 10.32
CA LEU A 37 -1.84 6.38 9.47
C LEU A 37 -1.84 6.83 8.00
N SER A 38 -2.96 7.37 7.49
CA SER A 38 -3.01 7.89 6.12
C SER A 38 -2.11 9.12 5.91
N ALA A 39 -2.00 9.97 6.94
CA ALA A 39 -1.09 11.10 6.95
C ALA A 39 0.36 10.62 7.05
N GLU A 40 0.66 9.66 7.92
CA GLU A 40 1.98 9.04 8.05
C GLU A 40 2.44 8.37 6.75
N LEU A 41 1.54 7.65 6.07
CA LEU A 41 1.79 7.04 4.76
C LEU A 41 2.14 8.11 3.71
N SER A 42 1.41 9.22 3.70
CA SER A 42 1.66 10.31 2.76
C SER A 42 3.02 10.97 3.00
N GLU A 43 3.39 11.20 4.25
CA GLU A 43 4.70 11.76 4.63
C GLU A 43 5.84 10.77 4.37
N ALA A 44 5.66 9.48 4.66
CA ALA A 44 6.63 8.43 4.37
C ALA A 44 6.87 8.29 2.86
N ARG A 45 5.84 8.41 2.02
CA ARG A 45 5.98 8.43 0.55
C ARG A 45 6.77 9.64 0.06
N LYS A 46 6.50 10.84 0.60
CA LYS A 46 7.29 12.05 0.27
C LYS A 46 8.76 11.90 0.69
N ALA A 47 9.00 11.29 1.85
CA ALA A 47 10.34 11.03 2.37
C ALA A 47 11.05 9.83 1.70
N LYS A 48 10.42 9.16 0.72
CA LYS A 48 10.90 7.92 0.07
C LYS A 48 11.22 6.80 1.06
N GLN A 49 10.56 6.80 2.22
CA GLN A 49 10.68 5.77 3.24
C GLN A 49 9.70 4.62 2.95
N HIS A 50 9.96 3.88 1.88
CA HIS A 50 9.06 2.86 1.33
C HIS A 50 8.64 1.79 2.35
N GLY A 51 9.54 1.38 3.25
CA GLY A 51 9.21 0.43 4.33
C GLY A 51 8.13 0.97 5.26
N LYS A 52 8.30 2.19 5.79
CA LYS A 52 7.30 2.81 6.67
C LYS A 52 5.98 3.10 5.95
N ALA A 53 6.05 3.49 4.68
CA ALA A 53 4.85 3.70 3.87
C ALA A 53 4.05 2.40 3.71
N TYR A 54 4.74 1.26 3.52
CA TYR A 54 4.11 -0.05 3.45
C TYR A 54 3.52 -0.48 4.79
N ASP A 55 4.25 -0.30 5.89
CA ASP A 55 3.77 -0.64 7.24
C ASP A 55 2.48 0.14 7.56
N ALA A 56 2.47 1.46 7.33
CA ALA A 56 1.27 2.28 7.50
C ALA A 56 0.09 1.79 6.62
N ALA A 57 0.35 1.42 5.36
CA ALA A 57 -0.68 0.88 4.47
C ALA A 57 -1.21 -0.48 4.96
N ALA A 58 -0.32 -1.34 5.47
CA ALA A 58 -0.67 -2.64 6.02
C ALA A 58 -1.52 -2.50 7.29
N GLU A 59 -1.15 -1.59 8.19
CA GLU A 59 -1.92 -1.29 9.39
C GLU A 59 -3.31 -0.77 9.06
N ILE A 60 -3.46 0.15 8.08
CA ILE A 60 -4.79 0.61 7.64
C ILE A 60 -5.65 -0.54 7.10
N ARG A 61 -5.06 -1.44 6.30
CA ARG A 61 -5.79 -2.58 5.70
C ARG A 61 -6.21 -3.62 6.73
N ASN A 62 -5.38 -3.86 7.74
CA ASN A 62 -5.63 -4.86 8.77
C ASN A 62 -6.31 -4.29 10.02
N HIS A 63 -6.54 -2.98 10.08
CA HIS A 63 -7.12 -2.33 11.25
C HIS A 63 -8.53 -2.89 11.52
N PRO A 64 -8.77 -3.50 12.69
CA PRO A 64 -10.09 -3.99 13.03
C PRO A 64 -11.01 -2.79 13.31
N HIS A 65 -11.94 -2.55 12.40
CA HIS A 65 -13.05 -1.64 12.69
C HIS A 65 -14.16 -2.44 13.36
N PRO A 66 -14.70 -1.97 14.50
CA PRO A 66 -15.98 -2.49 14.95
C PRO A 66 -16.96 -2.16 13.83
N SER A 67 -17.44 -3.18 13.10
CA SER A 67 -18.54 -3.02 12.18
C SER A 67 -19.62 -2.25 12.92
N ARG A 68 -20.04 -1.13 12.35
CA ARG A 68 -21.17 -0.35 12.83
C ARG A 68 -22.42 -1.16 12.54
N GLY A 69 -22.64 -2.21 13.33
CA GLY A 69 -23.65 -3.23 13.09
C GLY A 69 -23.27 -4.55 13.74
N GLU A 70 -23.44 -4.64 15.05
CA GLU A 70 -24.31 -5.64 15.67
C GLU A 70 -24.59 -5.24 17.14
N PRO A 71 -25.86 -5.21 17.59
CA PRO A 71 -26.24 -5.11 18.99
C PRO A 71 -25.99 -6.40 19.78
#